data_AF-A0A934ZKN4-F1
#
_entry.id   AF-A0A934ZKN4-F1
#
_cell.length_a   1.000
_cell.length_b   1.000
_cell.length_c   1.000
_cell.angle_alpha   90.00
_cell.angle_beta   90.00
_cell.angle_gamma   90.00
#
_symmetry.space_group_name_H-M   'P 1'
#
loop_
_entity.id
_entity.type
_entity.pdbx_description
1 polymer ?
#
loop_
_entity_poly.entity_id
_entity_poly.type
_entity_poly.pdbx_seq_one_letter_code
_entity_poly.pdbx_strand_id
1 'polypeptide(L)'
;MSLRHYLDGKKSVNEVLAAVASVSDRNVVEWVADAVATGAPMEYLHYIRKGVSANPADRHANAGEMAGELEDILSGRIKMQCHISATKRLGHTLMHAIDRHPLIATVFVLLGALSAVAGVFGMVFGLLRLVGVA
;
A
#
# COMPACT_ATOMS: atom_id res chain seq x y z
N MET A 1 -19.29 8.33 -7.75
CA MET A 1 -17.93 8.84 -7.46
C MET A 1 -17.28 9.17 -8.78
N SER A 2 -17.14 10.46 -9.08
CA SER A 2 -16.41 10.94 -10.26
C SER A 2 -15.06 11.50 -9.82
N LEU A 3 -14.05 11.36 -10.67
CA LEU A 3 -12.76 12.05 -10.52
C LEU A 3 -13.03 13.56 -10.40
N ARG A 4 -12.75 14.15 -9.24
CA ARG A 4 -12.84 15.62 -9.08
C ARG A 4 -11.59 16.24 -9.68
N HIS A 5 -11.78 17.16 -10.62
CA HIS A 5 -10.68 17.90 -11.19
C HIS A 5 -10.10 18.86 -10.12
N TYR A 6 -8.78 19.01 -10.05
CA TYR A 6 -8.16 19.88 -9.03
C TYR A 6 -8.46 21.37 -9.23
N LEU A 7 -8.90 21.73 -10.44
CA LEU A 7 -9.40 23.07 -10.80
C LEU A 7 -10.94 23.13 -10.79
N ASP A 8 -11.61 22.18 -10.13
CA ASP A 8 -13.06 22.20 -9.96
C ASP A 8 -13.49 23.54 -9.33
N GLY A 9 -14.53 24.14 -9.91
CA GLY A 9 -15.02 25.47 -9.51
C GLY A 9 -14.33 26.69 -10.14
N LYS A 10 -13.26 26.53 -10.95
CA LYS A 10 -12.67 27.64 -11.73
C LYS A 10 -13.43 27.81 -13.05
N LYS A 11 -13.99 29.00 -13.30
CA LYS A 11 -14.93 29.27 -14.40
C LYS A 11 -14.34 30.10 -15.54
N SER A 12 -13.16 30.69 -15.35
CA SER A 12 -12.48 31.50 -16.37
C SER A 12 -11.03 31.06 -16.60
N VAL A 13 -10.52 31.35 -17.79
CA VAL A 13 -9.11 31.09 -18.14
C VAL A 13 -8.16 31.79 -17.17
N ASN A 14 -8.48 33.03 -16.79
CA ASN A 14 -7.68 33.79 -15.83
C ASN A 14 -7.68 33.13 -14.44
N GLU A 15 -8.82 32.60 -13.98
CA GLU A 15 -8.90 31.84 -12.72
C GLU A 15 -8.10 30.55 -12.77
N VAL A 16 -8.11 29.85 -13.91
CA VAL A 16 -7.32 28.64 -14.12
C VAL A 16 -5.83 28.97 -14.13
N LEU A 17 -5.39 29.98 -14.88
CA LEU A 17 -3.99 30.41 -14.95
C LEU A 17 -3.50 30.91 -13.60
N ALA A 18 -4.31 31.70 -12.88
CA ALA A 18 -4.00 32.14 -11.53
C ALA A 18 -3.91 30.96 -10.56
N ALA A 19 -4.84 30.00 -10.64
CA ALA A 19 -4.78 28.79 -9.85
C ALA A 19 -3.50 28.01 -10.13
N VAL A 20 -3.19 27.69 -11.40
CA VAL A 20 -1.98 26.97 -11.80
C VAL A 20 -0.71 27.70 -11.37
N ALA A 21 -0.65 29.03 -11.52
CA ALA A 21 0.50 29.83 -11.09
C ALA A 21 0.68 29.87 -9.56
N SER A 22 -0.42 29.74 -8.82
CA SER A 22 -0.44 29.74 -7.34
C SER A 22 -0.26 28.34 -6.72
N VAL A 23 -0.38 27.27 -7.50
CA VAL A 23 -0.29 25.89 -7.02
C VAL A 23 1.17 25.54 -6.76
N SER A 24 1.57 25.62 -5.49
CA SER A 24 2.58 24.73 -4.94
C SER A 24 2.05 23.29 -4.99
N ASP A 25 2.94 22.30 -5.18
CA ASP A 25 2.55 20.89 -5.20
C ASP A 25 1.57 20.58 -4.06
N ARG A 26 0.41 19.97 -4.39
CA ARG A 26 -0.60 19.58 -3.40
C ARG A 26 0.06 18.85 -2.23
N ASN A 27 -0.37 19.16 -1.02
CA ASN A 27 0.16 18.51 0.18
C ASN A 27 -0.10 16.99 0.10
N VAL A 28 0.87 16.20 0.54
CA VAL A 28 0.77 14.73 0.66
C VAL A 28 -0.48 14.30 1.41
N VAL A 29 -0.91 15.06 2.42
CA VAL A 29 -2.12 14.74 3.20
C VAL A 29 -3.38 14.77 2.33
N GLU A 30 -3.50 15.72 1.40
CA GLU A 30 -4.64 15.81 0.48
C GLU A 30 -4.65 14.64 -0.50
N TRP A 31 -3.48 14.29 -1.03
CA TRP A 31 -3.33 13.10 -1.86
C TRP A 31 -3.78 11.85 -1.12
N VAL A 32 -3.31 11.65 0.13
CA VAL A 32 -3.67 10.48 0.94
C VAL A 32 -5.17 10.44 1.19
N ALA A 33 -5.80 11.58 1.51
CA ALA A 33 -7.24 11.66 1.71
C ALA A 33 -8.02 11.26 0.45
N ASP A 34 -7.60 11.73 -0.74
CA ASP A 34 -8.20 11.35 -2.02
C ASP A 34 -8.03 9.84 -2.31
N ALA A 35 -6.85 9.27 -2.04
CA ALA A 35 -6.61 7.84 -2.20
C ALA A 35 -7.47 6.99 -1.26
N VAL A 36 -7.60 7.40 0.01
CA VAL A 36 -8.47 6.72 0.97
C VAL A 36 -9.93 6.83 0.54
N ALA A 37 -10.39 7.99 0.10
CA ALA A 37 -11.76 8.20 -0.35
C ALA A 37 -12.11 7.38 -1.61
N THR A 38 -11.14 7.15 -2.49
CA THR A 38 -11.32 6.38 -3.74
C THR A 38 -11.01 4.89 -3.58
N GLY A 39 -10.40 4.47 -2.47
CA GLY A 39 -9.87 3.13 -2.29
C GLY A 39 -8.63 2.85 -3.16
N ALA A 40 -8.01 3.88 -3.72
CA ALA A 40 -6.84 3.72 -4.56
C ALA A 40 -5.63 3.25 -3.73
N PRO A 41 -4.87 2.25 -4.22
CA PRO A 41 -3.65 1.82 -3.56
C PRO A 41 -2.60 2.95 -3.46
N MET A 42 -1.97 3.08 -2.29
CA MET A 42 -1.00 4.16 -1.98
C MET A 42 0.20 4.22 -2.93
N GLU A 43 0.66 3.07 -3.43
CA GLU A 43 1.72 2.96 -4.42
C GLU A 43 1.38 3.70 -5.73
N TYR A 44 0.12 3.66 -6.17
CA TYR A 44 -0.33 4.41 -7.34
C TYR A 44 -0.44 5.90 -7.07
N LEU A 45 -0.78 6.30 -5.85
CA LEU A 45 -0.75 7.72 -5.47
C LEU A 45 0.65 8.29 -5.59
N HIS A 46 1.67 7.58 -5.08
CA HIS A 46 3.04 8.07 -5.16
C HIS A 46 3.56 8.08 -6.60
N TYR A 47 3.21 7.05 -7.38
CA TYR A 47 3.49 6.98 -8.81
C TYR A 47 2.87 8.16 -9.59
N ILE A 48 1.58 8.41 -9.41
CA ILE A 48 0.87 9.52 -10.08
C ILE A 48 1.44 10.86 -9.63
N ARG A 49 1.63 11.06 -8.31
CA ARG A 49 2.18 12.30 -7.75
C ARG A 49 3.54 12.64 -8.36
N LYS A 50 4.42 11.64 -8.55
CA LYS A 50 5.70 11.82 -9.22
C LYS A 50 5.48 12.26 -10.68
N GLY A 51 4.64 11.56 -11.43
CA GLY A 51 4.35 11.90 -12.83
C GLY A 51 3.75 13.28 -13.07
N VAL A 52 2.97 13.81 -12.12
CA VAL A 52 2.26 15.10 -12.25
C VAL A 52 2.88 16.24 -11.43
N SER A 53 4.05 16.03 -10.80
CA SER A 53 4.69 17.08 -9.99
C SER A 53 4.93 18.35 -10.81
N ALA A 54 4.77 19.53 -10.20
CA ALA A 54 5.00 20.80 -10.90
C ALA A 54 6.46 20.94 -11.36
N ASN A 55 7.41 20.47 -10.55
CA ASN A 55 8.84 20.52 -10.85
C ASN A 55 9.24 19.37 -11.80
N PRO A 56 9.79 19.65 -13.00
CA PRO A 56 10.22 18.62 -13.93
C PRO A 56 11.28 17.67 -13.36
N ALA A 57 12.14 18.15 -12.44
CA ALA A 57 13.18 17.33 -11.82
C ALA A 57 12.63 16.26 -10.87
N ASP A 58 11.41 16.46 -10.36
CA ASP A 58 10.73 15.51 -9.48
C ASP A 58 9.87 14.49 -10.26
N ARG A 59 9.75 14.65 -11.59
CA ARG A 59 9.02 13.73 -12.47
C ARG A 59 9.85 12.51 -12.86
N HIS A 60 9.19 11.53 -13.48
CA HIS A 60 9.92 10.50 -14.23
C HIS A 60 10.72 11.14 -15.36
N ALA A 61 11.97 10.71 -15.53
CA ALA A 61 12.87 11.26 -16.54
C ALA A 61 12.35 11.03 -17.96
N ASN A 62 11.64 9.93 -18.19
CA ASN A 62 11.00 9.59 -19.46
C ASN A 62 9.87 8.56 -19.27
N ALA A 63 9.14 8.31 -20.36
CA ALA A 63 8.03 7.35 -20.37
C ALA A 63 8.46 5.90 -20.12
N GLY A 64 9.71 5.53 -20.44
CA GLY A 64 10.25 4.19 -20.16
C GLY A 64 10.45 3.95 -18.67
N GLU A 65 10.98 4.94 -17.94
CA GLU A 65 11.07 4.88 -16.47
C GLU A 65 9.68 4.78 -15.84
N MET A 66 8.73 5.55 -16.36
CA MET A 66 7.34 5.51 -15.90
C MET A 66 6.70 4.13 -16.12
N ALA A 67 6.87 3.53 -17.30
CA ALA A 67 6.38 2.18 -17.60
C ALA A 67 7.04 1.11 -16.72
N GLY A 68 8.37 1.17 -16.55
CA GLY A 68 9.10 0.23 -15.70
C GLY A 68 8.67 0.31 -14.24
N GLU A 69 8.45 1.50 -13.70
CA GLU A 69 7.94 1.67 -12.33
C GLU A 69 6.52 1.13 -12.18
N LEU A 70 5.67 1.26 -13.20
CA LEU A 70 4.34 0.67 -13.19
C LEU A 70 4.39 -0.87 -13.23
N GLU A 71 5.25 -1.46 -14.06
CA GLU A 71 5.47 -2.91 -14.11
C GLU A 71 6.04 -3.46 -12.79
N ASP A 72 6.92 -2.71 -12.13
CA ASP A 72 7.41 -3.03 -10.80
C ASP A 72 6.28 -3.05 -9.77
N ILE A 73 5.40 -2.05 -9.78
CA ILE A 73 4.22 -2.03 -8.91
C ILE A 73 3.31 -3.23 -9.19
N LEU A 74 3.00 -3.51 -10.46
CA LEU A 74 2.13 -4.62 -10.87
C LEU A 74 2.71 -5.99 -10.50
N SER A 75 4.04 -6.13 -10.50
CA SER A 75 4.73 -7.36 -10.09
C SER A 75 4.97 -7.45 -8.57
N GLY A 76 4.48 -6.48 -7.79
CA GLY A 76 4.63 -6.46 -6.33
C GLY A 76 6.00 -5.98 -5.84
N ARG A 77 6.88 -5.50 -6.74
CA ARG A 77 8.15 -4.82 -6.41
C ARG A 77 7.93 -3.35 -6.04
N ILE A 78 7.07 -3.13 -5.06
CA ILE A 78 6.63 -1.79 -4.63
C ILE A 78 7.77 -1.05 -3.94
N LYS A 79 8.01 0.22 -4.30
CA LYS A 79 8.96 1.10 -3.58
C LYS A 79 8.40 1.48 -2.21
N MET A 80 9.23 1.39 -1.17
CA MET A 80 8.83 1.75 0.19
C MET A 80 8.87 3.27 0.37
N GLN A 81 7.70 3.91 0.35
CA GLN A 81 7.55 5.37 0.51
C GLN A 81 6.73 5.77 1.75
N CYS A 82 5.94 4.83 2.27
CA CYS A 82 5.21 4.94 3.52
C CYS A 82 5.07 3.57 4.21
N HIS A 83 4.60 3.55 5.46
CA HIS A 83 4.37 2.32 6.22
C HIS A 83 3.39 1.35 5.52
N ILE A 84 2.39 1.85 4.79
CA ILE A 84 1.46 1.02 4.01
C ILE A 84 2.17 0.30 2.86
N SER A 85 2.97 1.03 2.07
CA SER A 85 3.76 0.44 0.97
C SER A 85 4.81 -0.54 1.48
N ALA A 86 5.38 -0.31 2.67
CA ALA A 86 6.32 -1.22 3.30
C ALA A 86 5.66 -2.55 3.67
N THR A 87 4.49 -2.51 4.30
CA THR A 87 3.72 -3.73 4.63
C THR A 87 3.33 -4.50 3.37
N LYS A 88 2.88 -3.82 2.31
CA LYS A 88 2.55 -4.48 1.04
C LYS A 88 3.75 -5.14 0.39
N ARG A 89 4.89 -4.43 0.29
CA ARG A 89 6.13 -5.00 -0.26
C ARG A 89 6.58 -6.22 0.53
N LEU A 90 6.51 -6.16 1.86
CA LEU A 90 6.85 -7.29 2.73
C LEU A 90 5.90 -8.48 2.47
N GLY A 91 4.60 -8.22 2.34
CA GLY A 91 3.60 -9.24 1.98
C GLY A 91 3.93 -9.92 0.64
N HIS A 92 4.18 -9.15 -0.42
CA HIS A 92 4.57 -9.71 -1.72
C HIS A 92 5.88 -10.50 -1.65
N THR A 93 6.85 -10.02 -0.89
CA THR A 93 8.13 -10.72 -0.70
C THR A 93 7.92 -12.06 0.01
N LEU A 94 7.06 -12.09 1.02
CA LEU A 94 6.69 -13.31 1.73
C LEU A 94 5.98 -14.30 0.81
N MET A 95 5.02 -13.83 0.00
CA MET A 95 4.32 -14.70 -0.97
C MET A 95 5.30 -15.31 -1.97
N HIS A 96 6.19 -14.50 -2.56
CA HIS A 96 7.23 -15.02 -3.45
C HIS A 96 8.19 -16.00 -2.77
N ALA A 97 8.48 -15.81 -1.47
CA ALA A 97 9.30 -16.74 -0.70
C ALA A 97 8.57 -18.08 -0.47
N ILE A 98 7.27 -18.05 -0.23
CA ILE A 98 6.42 -19.25 -0.13
C ILE A 98 6.41 -20.00 -1.46
N ASP A 99 6.20 -19.29 -2.57
CA ASP A 99 6.19 -19.88 -3.92
C ASP A 99 7.53 -20.53 -4.28
N ARG A 100 8.65 -19.92 -3.85
CA ARG A 100 10.00 -20.46 -4.07
C ARG A 100 10.34 -21.64 -3.17
N HIS A 101 9.76 -21.72 -1.97
CA HIS A 101 10.07 -22.74 -0.97
C HIS A 101 8.80 -23.36 -0.35
N PRO A 102 7.97 -24.05 -1.15
CA PRO A 102 6.66 -24.53 -0.70
C PRO A 102 6.76 -25.52 0.47
N LEU A 103 7.76 -26.41 0.46
CA LEU A 103 7.97 -27.37 1.56
C LEU A 103 8.26 -26.68 2.90
N ILE A 104 9.08 -25.62 2.88
CA ILE A 104 9.39 -24.84 4.08
C ILE A 104 8.11 -24.18 4.59
N ALA A 105 7.32 -23.57 3.70
CA ALA A 105 6.04 -22.97 4.05
C ALA A 105 5.08 -24.00 4.66
N THR A 106 4.97 -25.21 4.08
CA THR A 106 4.13 -26.29 4.63
C THR A 106 4.56 -26.68 6.05
N VAL A 107 5.86 -26.83 6.31
CA VAL A 107 6.36 -27.16 7.65
C VAL A 107 5.97 -26.06 8.66
N PHE A 108 6.14 -24.79 8.32
CA PHE A 108 5.74 -23.70 9.21
C PHE A 108 4.23 -23.66 9.46
N VAL A 109 3.41 -23.93 8.45
CA VAL A 109 1.95 -24.03 8.60
C VAL A 109 1.57 -25.17 9.55
N LEU A 110 2.20 -26.35 9.40
CA LEU A 110 1.95 -27.49 10.28
C LEU A 110 2.37 -27.21 11.73
N LEU A 111 3.55 -26.61 11.93
CA LEU A 111 4.02 -26.20 13.26
C LEU A 111 3.10 -25.14 13.89
N GLY A 112 2.62 -24.19 13.09
CA GLY A 112 1.64 -23.19 13.51
C GLY A 112 0.31 -23.83 13.94
N ALA A 113 -0.20 -24.79 13.15
CA ALA A 113 -1.42 -25.51 13.49
C ALA A 113 -1.27 -26.34 14.78
N LEU A 114 -0.16 -27.08 14.92
CA LEU A 114 0.12 -27.87 16.12
C LEU A 114 0.25 -27.00 17.37
N SER A 115 0.93 -25.86 17.28
CA SER A 115 1.08 -24.94 18.41
C SER A 115 -0.24 -24.27 18.80
N ALA A 116 -1.09 -23.91 17.83
CA ALA A 116 -2.44 -23.40 18.11
C ALA A 116 -3.31 -24.43 18.83
N VAL A 117 -3.31 -25.68 18.36
CA VAL A 117 -4.04 -26.80 19.01
C VAL A 117 -3.53 -27.01 20.43
N ALA A 118 -2.21 -27.15 20.61
CA ALA A 118 -1.60 -27.31 21.92
C ALA A 118 -1.93 -26.15 22.89
N GLY A 119 -1.92 -24.91 22.38
CA GLY A 119 -2.30 -23.72 23.15
C GLY A 119 -3.74 -23.75 23.64
N VAL A 120 -4.69 -24.14 22.77
CA VAL A 120 -6.11 -24.29 23.16
C VAL A 120 -6.28 -25.40 24.19
N PHE A 121 -5.68 -26.57 23.97
CA PHE A 121 -5.72 -27.68 24.92
C PHE A 121 -5.14 -27.27 26.29
N GLY A 122 -4.00 -26.59 26.30
CA GLY A 122 -3.39 -26.07 27.53
C GLY A 122 -4.27 -25.07 28.26
N MET A 123 -4.92 -24.16 27.52
CA MET A 123 -5.84 -23.17 28.09
C MET A 123 -7.07 -23.84 28.74
N VAL A 124 -7.69 -24.80 28.04
CA VAL A 124 -8.85 -25.55 28.54
C VAL A 124 -8.48 -26.38 29.77
N PHE A 125 -7.36 -27.10 29.71
CA PHE A 125 -6.87 -27.90 30.83
C PHE A 125 -6.56 -27.03 32.06
N GLY A 126 -5.93 -25.88 31.87
CA GLY A 126 -5.68 -24.90 32.94
C GLY A 126 -6.95 -24.37 33.58
N LEU A 127 -7.97 -24.07 32.77
CA LEU A 127 -9.29 -23.64 33.25
C LEU A 127 -10.00 -24.73 34.05
N LEU A 128 -9.98 -25.98 33.57
CA LEU A 128 -10.60 -27.12 34.26
C LEU A 128 -9.96 -27.38 35.64
N ARG A 129 -8.63 -27.20 35.75
CA ARG A 129 -7.91 -27.27 37.02
C ARG A 129 -8.29 -26.14 37.99
N LEU A 130 -8.47 -24.91 37.49
CA LEU A 130 -8.87 -23.77 38.31
C LEU A 130 -10.28 -23.92 38.89
N VAL A 131 -11.18 -24.58 38.16
CA VAL A 131 -12.57 -24.85 38.60
C VAL A 131 -12.67 -26.11 39.48
N GLY A 132 -11.56 -26.83 39.70
CA GLY A 132 -11.52 -28.01 40.56
C GLY A 132 -12.17 -29.26 39.96
N VAL A 133 -12.34 -29.30 38.64
CA VAL A 133 -12.98 -30.42 37.91
C VAL A 133 -11.94 -31.44 37.39
N ALA A 134 -10.64 -31.10 37.42
CA ALA A 134 -9.52 -31.91 36.93
C ALA A 134 -8.32 -31.92 37.88
#